data_AF-A0A7S2G6H9-F1
#
_entry.id   AF-A0A7S2G6H9-F1
#
_cell.length_a   1.000
_cell.length_b   1.000
_cell.length_c   1.000
_cell.angle_alpha   90.00
_cell.angle_beta   90.00
_cell.angle_gamma   90.00
#
_symmetry.space_group_name_H-M   'P 1'
#
loop_
_entity.id
_entity.type
_entity.pdbx_description
1 polymer ?
#
loop_
_entity_poly.entity_id
_entity_poly.type
_entity_poly.pdbx_seq_one_letter_code
_entity_poly.pdbx_strand_id
1 'polypeptide(L)'
;YVEFTGSSNFALDGKLVDNQLGSSVDEEESAIASERAAFQGSAATKASDKKERKLFLRSMATSSPGWQVEAMADITFNPLHSDDVASECAKQFGIPNMTEWCPPTLQDIGQLANYYKQITLEEAYVNGWGFPNAIYIDGLDWDGTIRTGTQLLNGRKRDTDHNTDAYAYADTMVAWNVQVACGDSTGGACGDLKTTLETRRAKHPVARWDDHAYGRQASWP
;
A
#
# COMPACT_ATOMS: atom_id res chain seq x y z
N TYR A 1 11.48 3.50 -27.15
CA TYR A 1 11.01 4.76 -26.54
C TYR A 1 10.07 5.51 -27.47
N VAL A 2 10.52 5.95 -28.66
CA VAL A 2 9.68 6.58 -29.69
C VAL A 2 8.44 5.76 -30.06
N GLU A 3 8.57 4.44 -30.17
CA GLU A 3 7.49 3.53 -30.58
C GLU A 3 6.32 3.45 -29.58
N PHE A 4 6.58 3.64 -28.28
CA PHE A 4 5.54 3.56 -27.23
C PHE A 4 4.97 4.93 -26.85
N THR A 5 5.69 6.00 -27.14
CA THR A 5 5.31 7.37 -26.71
C THR A 5 4.95 8.28 -27.88
N GLY A 6 5.05 7.81 -29.12
CA GLY A 6 4.76 8.58 -30.32
C GLY A 6 5.62 9.84 -30.46
N SER A 7 6.86 9.82 -29.93
CA SER A 7 7.72 11.01 -29.81
C SER A 7 7.12 12.16 -28.98
N SER A 8 6.25 11.85 -28.01
CA SER A 8 5.70 12.87 -27.11
C SER A 8 6.81 13.62 -26.38
N ASN A 9 6.77 14.96 -26.43
CA ASN A 9 7.67 15.85 -25.67
C ASN A 9 7.47 15.73 -24.15
N PHE A 10 6.41 15.05 -23.70
CA PHE A 10 6.11 14.82 -22.29
C PHE A 10 6.59 13.44 -21.80
N ALA A 11 7.14 12.62 -22.68
CA ALA A 11 7.65 11.33 -22.29
C ALA A 11 8.91 11.51 -21.41
N LEU A 12 8.94 10.85 -20.25
CA LEU A 12 10.11 10.78 -19.35
C LEU A 12 10.99 9.55 -19.62
N ASP A 13 12.30 9.76 -19.81
CA ASP A 13 13.24 8.65 -19.98
C ASP A 13 13.22 7.80 -18.70
N GLY A 14 12.95 6.51 -18.84
CA GLY A 14 12.90 5.58 -17.69
C GLY A 14 14.21 5.54 -16.91
N LYS A 15 15.35 5.92 -17.51
CA LYS A 15 16.63 6.07 -16.80
C LYS A 15 16.63 7.21 -15.77
N LEU A 16 15.70 8.15 -15.90
CA LEU A 16 15.46 9.25 -14.96
C LEU A 16 14.46 8.87 -13.87
N VAL A 17 14.11 7.59 -13.74
CA VAL A 17 13.22 7.08 -12.71
C VAL A 17 14.00 6.05 -11.88
N ASP A 18 14.26 6.34 -10.61
CA ASP A 18 14.71 5.33 -9.66
C ASP A 18 13.47 4.64 -9.09
N ASN A 19 13.08 3.51 -9.69
CA ASN A 19 11.88 2.78 -9.29
C ASN A 19 12.22 1.62 -8.37
N GLN A 20 11.97 1.78 -7.08
CA GLN A 20 12.15 0.72 -6.10
C GLN A 20 10.90 -0.14 -5.99
N LEU A 21 11.05 -1.41 -6.36
CA LEU A 21 10.02 -2.45 -6.31
C LEU A 21 10.20 -3.34 -5.06
N GLY A 22 9.39 -4.39 -4.93
CA GLY A 22 9.58 -5.42 -3.90
C GLY A 22 8.78 -5.22 -2.62
N SER A 23 7.58 -4.63 -2.74
CA SER A 23 6.60 -4.58 -1.67
C SER A 23 5.40 -5.41 -2.12
N SER A 24 5.23 -6.61 -1.54
CA SER A 24 4.19 -7.56 -1.91
C SER A 24 3.71 -8.31 -0.67
N VAL A 25 2.43 -8.64 -0.62
CA VAL A 25 1.79 -9.21 0.59
C VAL A 25 2.06 -10.70 0.79
N ASP A 26 2.50 -11.41 -0.24
CA ASP A 26 3.02 -12.78 -0.18
C ASP A 26 4.44 -12.88 0.38
N GLU A 27 5.12 -11.74 0.60
CA GLU A 27 6.42 -11.64 1.27
C GLU A 27 6.41 -10.52 2.32
N GLU A 28 5.31 -10.35 3.06
CA GLU A 28 5.02 -9.12 3.81
C GLU A 28 6.09 -8.75 4.85
N GLU A 29 6.74 -9.71 5.52
CA GLU A 29 7.84 -9.41 6.46
C GLU A 29 9.02 -8.72 5.76
N SER A 30 9.39 -9.21 4.57
CA SER A 30 10.45 -8.62 3.74
C SER A 30 9.98 -7.29 3.14
N ALA A 31 8.71 -7.20 2.77
CA ALA A 31 8.11 -5.97 2.25
C ALA A 31 8.16 -4.84 3.28
N ILE A 32 7.75 -5.08 4.53
CA ILE A 32 7.84 -4.11 5.61
C ILE A 32 9.28 -3.68 5.88
N ALA A 33 10.22 -4.63 5.95
CA ALA A 33 11.62 -4.31 6.16
C ALA A 33 12.17 -3.42 5.03
N SER A 34 11.83 -3.74 3.78
CA SER A 34 12.20 -2.98 2.58
C SER A 34 11.60 -1.56 2.59
N GLU A 35 10.32 -1.43 2.93
CA GLU A 35 9.61 -0.14 3.02
C GLU A 35 10.19 0.76 4.13
N ARG A 36 10.41 0.21 5.33
CA ARG A 36 11.06 0.94 6.44
C ARG A 36 12.43 1.46 6.01
N ALA A 37 13.26 0.62 5.41
CA ALA A 37 14.57 1.02 4.92
C ALA A 37 14.48 2.12 3.85
N ALA A 38 13.53 2.01 2.91
CA ALA A 38 13.30 3.01 1.87
C ALA A 38 12.87 4.36 2.46
N PHE A 39 11.96 4.37 3.45
CA PHE A 39 11.50 5.61 4.09
C PHE A 39 12.58 6.25 4.96
N GLN A 40 13.29 5.46 5.76
CA GLN A 40 14.43 5.94 6.55
C GLN A 40 15.55 6.52 5.65
N GLY A 41 15.83 5.87 4.53
CA GLY A 41 16.86 6.28 3.56
C GLY A 41 16.39 7.30 2.51
N SER A 42 15.13 7.73 2.53
CA SER A 42 14.55 8.50 1.43
C SER A 42 15.22 9.86 1.21
N ALA A 43 15.59 10.57 2.28
CA ALA A 43 16.28 11.85 2.15
C ALA A 43 17.64 11.71 1.45
N ALA A 44 18.40 10.68 1.81
CA ALA A 44 19.69 10.38 1.19
C ALA A 44 19.52 9.95 -0.28
N THR A 45 18.54 9.10 -0.57
CA THR A 45 18.21 8.64 -1.92
C THR A 45 17.82 9.81 -2.82
N LYS A 46 16.86 10.64 -2.40
CA LYS A 46 16.47 11.85 -3.15
C LYS A 46 17.63 12.82 -3.35
N ALA A 47 18.51 12.98 -2.37
CA ALA A 47 19.69 13.84 -2.51
C ALA A 47 20.71 13.29 -3.51
N SER A 48 20.84 11.97 -3.61
CA SER A 48 21.66 11.31 -4.63
C SER A 48 21.01 11.47 -6.01
N ASP A 49 19.75 11.09 -6.14
CA ASP A 49 18.98 11.12 -7.38
C ASP A 49 18.85 12.50 -7.99
N LYS A 50 18.73 13.54 -7.15
CA LYS A 50 18.70 14.94 -7.61
C LYS A 50 19.94 15.32 -8.42
N LYS A 51 21.12 14.77 -8.11
CA LYS A 51 22.37 15.02 -8.86
C LYS A 51 22.30 14.46 -10.28
N GLU A 52 21.60 13.35 -10.44
CA GLU A 52 21.38 12.64 -11.70
C GLU A 52 20.07 13.02 -12.38
N ARG A 53 19.29 13.95 -11.78
CA ARG A 53 17.95 14.36 -12.23
C ARG A 53 16.96 13.20 -12.28
N LYS A 54 17.08 12.27 -11.34
CA LYS A 54 16.16 11.13 -11.19
C LYS A 54 14.97 11.48 -10.29
N LEU A 55 13.86 10.80 -10.54
CA LEU A 55 12.65 10.79 -9.72
C LEU A 55 12.62 9.48 -8.91
N PHE A 56 12.69 9.58 -7.59
CA PHE A 56 12.62 8.41 -6.71
C PHE A 56 11.17 7.96 -6.53
N LEU A 57 10.85 6.77 -7.02
CA LEU A 57 9.54 6.13 -6.91
C LEU A 57 9.61 4.87 -6.05
N ARG A 58 8.54 4.60 -5.31
CA ARG A 58 8.36 3.35 -4.57
C ARG A 58 7.05 2.69 -4.97
N SER A 59 7.12 1.41 -5.36
CA SER A 59 5.92 0.56 -5.41
C SER A 59 5.52 0.18 -4.00
N MET A 60 4.25 0.40 -3.68
CA MET A 60 3.54 -0.30 -2.60
C MET A 60 2.32 -1.06 -3.14
N ALA A 61 2.14 -1.07 -4.46
CA ALA A 61 1.15 -1.89 -5.14
C ALA A 61 1.60 -3.36 -5.14
N THR A 62 0.65 -4.26 -4.93
CA THR A 62 0.85 -5.70 -4.90
C THR A 62 0.23 -6.31 -6.15
N SER A 63 1.07 -6.99 -6.95
CA SER A 63 0.60 -7.73 -8.11
C SER A 63 0.11 -9.10 -7.71
N SER A 64 -0.87 -9.64 -8.43
CA SER A 64 -1.28 -11.04 -8.28
C SER A 64 -0.16 -11.97 -8.76
N PRO A 65 0.41 -12.82 -7.89
CA PRO A 65 1.43 -13.77 -8.31
C PRO A 65 0.82 -14.87 -9.19
N GLY A 66 1.63 -15.46 -10.07
CA GLY A 66 1.16 -16.44 -11.06
C GLY A 66 0.43 -17.63 -10.44
N TRP A 67 0.94 -18.15 -9.32
CA TRP A 67 0.33 -19.27 -8.59
C TRP A 67 -1.07 -18.96 -8.06
N GLN A 68 -1.34 -17.70 -7.67
CA GLN A 68 -2.65 -17.29 -7.20
C GLN A 68 -3.62 -17.15 -8.38
N VAL A 69 -3.16 -16.62 -9.52
CA VAL A 69 -3.98 -16.54 -10.75
C VAL A 69 -4.37 -17.95 -11.22
N GLU A 70 -3.42 -18.88 -11.22
CA GLU A 70 -3.65 -20.28 -11.58
C GLU A 70 -4.61 -20.98 -10.61
N ALA A 71 -4.40 -20.82 -9.30
CA ALA A 71 -5.29 -21.37 -8.29
C ALA A 71 -6.73 -20.86 -8.44
N MET A 72 -6.90 -19.55 -8.69
CA MET A 72 -8.22 -18.98 -8.89
C MET A 72 -8.89 -19.43 -10.20
N ALA A 73 -8.11 -19.66 -11.25
CA ALA A 73 -8.62 -20.28 -12.47
C ALA A 73 -9.11 -21.72 -12.20
N ASP A 74 -8.32 -22.53 -11.48
CA ASP A 74 -8.70 -23.91 -11.14
C ASP A 74 -9.97 -23.95 -10.26
N ILE A 75 -10.04 -23.14 -9.19
CA ILE A 75 -11.23 -23.01 -8.35
C ILE A 75 -12.47 -22.62 -9.18
N THR A 76 -12.31 -21.73 -10.16
CA THR A 76 -13.42 -21.24 -10.99
C THR A 76 -13.91 -22.27 -12.00
N PHE A 77 -13.00 -23.02 -12.62
CA PHE A 77 -13.32 -23.89 -13.75
C PHE A 77 -13.34 -25.40 -13.41
N ASN A 78 -12.87 -25.79 -12.23
CA ASN A 78 -12.79 -27.17 -11.76
C ASN A 78 -13.19 -27.26 -10.27
N PRO A 79 -14.49 -27.32 -9.96
CA PRO A 79 -14.98 -27.24 -8.58
C PRO A 79 -14.76 -28.53 -7.77
N LEU A 80 -14.16 -29.59 -8.33
CA LEU A 80 -14.00 -30.87 -7.64
C LEU A 80 -12.93 -30.85 -6.54
N HIS A 81 -12.02 -29.88 -6.58
CA HIS A 81 -10.88 -29.76 -5.65
C HIS A 81 -10.71 -28.33 -5.13
N SER A 82 -11.77 -27.52 -5.11
CA SER A 82 -11.69 -26.08 -4.78
C SER A 82 -11.06 -25.82 -3.41
N ASP A 83 -11.37 -26.66 -2.42
CA ASP A 83 -10.94 -26.45 -1.04
C ASP A 83 -9.45 -26.75 -0.87
N ASP A 84 -8.96 -27.83 -1.50
CA ASP A 84 -7.53 -28.18 -1.50
C ASP A 84 -6.70 -27.11 -2.21
N VAL A 85 -7.18 -26.63 -3.37
CA VAL A 85 -6.51 -25.56 -4.14
C VAL A 85 -6.52 -24.24 -3.38
N ALA A 86 -7.64 -23.87 -2.76
CA ALA A 86 -7.75 -22.66 -1.96
C ALA A 86 -6.82 -22.71 -0.74
N SER A 87 -6.73 -23.87 -0.07
CA SER A 87 -5.83 -24.04 1.07
C SER A 87 -4.35 -23.96 0.68
N GLU A 88 -3.97 -24.57 -0.45
CA GLU A 88 -2.60 -24.48 -0.92
C GLU A 88 -2.22 -23.06 -1.35
N CYS A 89 -3.13 -22.36 -2.04
CA CYS A 89 -2.97 -20.93 -2.34
C CYS A 89 -2.82 -20.09 -1.06
N ALA A 90 -3.64 -20.33 -0.04
CA ALA A 90 -3.59 -19.58 1.22
C ALA A 90 -2.22 -19.69 1.90
N LYS A 91 -1.62 -20.89 1.94
CA LYS A 91 -0.29 -21.13 2.53
C LYS A 91 0.82 -20.35 1.83
N GLN A 92 0.74 -20.14 0.53
CA GLN A 92 1.77 -19.44 -0.25
C GLN A 92 1.91 -17.96 0.15
N PHE A 93 0.87 -17.35 0.73
CA PHE A 93 0.98 -15.99 1.27
C PHE A 93 1.83 -15.90 2.55
N GLY A 94 2.07 -17.01 3.24
CA GLY A 94 2.84 -17.02 4.49
C GLY A 94 2.18 -16.27 5.66
N ILE A 95 0.92 -15.87 5.53
CA ILE A 95 0.18 -15.14 6.58
C ILE A 95 -0.26 -16.14 7.66
N PRO A 96 0.07 -15.93 8.95
CA PRO A 96 -0.37 -16.80 10.03
C PRO A 96 -1.88 -17.00 10.03
N ASN A 97 -2.35 -18.21 10.30
CA ASN A 97 -3.77 -18.60 10.42
C ASN A 97 -4.64 -18.35 9.17
N MET A 98 -4.08 -17.93 8.02
CA MET A 98 -4.77 -17.86 6.74
C MET A 98 -4.69 -19.23 6.06
N THR A 99 -5.67 -20.11 6.27
CA THR A 99 -5.58 -21.52 5.88
C THR A 99 -6.43 -21.92 4.69
N GLU A 100 -7.48 -21.16 4.37
CA GLU A 100 -8.52 -21.58 3.40
C GLU A 100 -8.88 -20.50 2.37
N TRP A 101 -8.35 -19.29 2.52
CA TRP A 101 -8.71 -18.19 1.63
C TRP A 101 -7.65 -17.97 0.56
N CYS A 102 -8.05 -18.15 -0.70
CA CYS A 102 -7.32 -17.65 -1.85
C CYS A 102 -8.02 -16.37 -2.34
N PRO A 103 -7.36 -15.18 -2.28
CA PRO A 103 -7.96 -13.93 -2.73
C PRO A 103 -8.45 -14.04 -4.18
N PRO A 104 -9.75 -13.89 -4.47
CA PRO A 104 -10.26 -14.22 -5.80
C PRO A 104 -10.14 -13.11 -6.84
N THR A 105 -9.80 -11.88 -6.44
CA THR A 105 -9.67 -10.75 -7.35
C THR A 105 -8.43 -9.92 -7.04
N LEU A 106 -7.98 -9.12 -8.02
CA LEU A 106 -6.93 -8.12 -7.82
C LEU A 106 -7.27 -7.16 -6.67
N GLN A 107 -8.56 -6.88 -6.47
CA GLN A 107 -9.03 -6.00 -5.43
C GLN A 107 -8.92 -6.63 -4.04
N ASP A 108 -9.18 -7.94 -3.92
CA ASP A 108 -8.99 -8.66 -2.66
C ASP A 108 -7.52 -8.61 -2.21
N ILE A 109 -6.58 -8.82 -3.14
CA ILE A 109 -5.13 -8.68 -2.85
C ILE A 109 -4.75 -7.25 -2.52
N GLY A 110 -5.18 -6.27 -3.33
CA GLY A 110 -4.83 -4.87 -3.09
C GLY A 110 -5.30 -4.37 -1.72
N GLN A 111 -6.49 -4.79 -1.28
CA GLN A 111 -6.99 -4.45 0.07
C GLN A 111 -6.26 -5.19 1.19
N LEU A 112 -5.90 -6.46 0.98
CA LEU A 112 -5.06 -7.21 1.93
C LEU A 112 -3.68 -6.56 2.07
N ALA A 113 -3.06 -6.17 0.96
CA ALA A 113 -1.81 -5.43 0.97
C ALA A 113 -1.95 -4.09 1.73
N ASN A 114 -2.98 -3.30 1.41
CA ASN A 114 -3.25 -2.03 2.08
C ASN A 114 -3.40 -2.16 3.60
N TYR A 115 -4.03 -3.24 4.07
CA TYR A 115 -4.14 -3.54 5.50
C TYR A 115 -2.76 -3.61 6.20
N TYR A 116 -1.73 -4.07 5.51
CA TYR A 116 -0.36 -4.09 6.04
C TYR A 116 0.42 -2.81 5.71
N LYS A 117 0.24 -2.22 4.51
CA LYS A 117 0.95 -1.00 4.09
C LYS A 117 0.65 0.23 4.94
N GLN A 118 -0.53 0.30 5.58
CA GLN A 118 -0.82 1.38 6.53
C GLN A 118 0.22 1.46 7.67
N ILE A 119 0.85 0.34 8.05
CA ILE A 119 1.81 0.25 9.14
C ILE A 119 3.05 1.11 8.84
N THR A 120 3.71 0.84 7.71
CA THR A 120 4.97 1.51 7.36
C THR A 120 4.75 2.96 6.94
N LEU A 121 3.59 3.28 6.34
CA LEU A 121 3.17 4.65 6.06
C LEU A 121 3.00 5.46 7.35
N GLU A 122 2.33 4.89 8.35
CA GLU A 122 2.13 5.56 9.64
C GLU A 122 3.44 5.68 10.42
N GLU A 123 4.26 4.63 10.43
CA GLU A 123 5.59 4.69 11.05
C GLU A 123 6.44 5.77 10.43
N ALA A 124 6.45 5.90 9.09
CA ALA A 124 7.22 6.93 8.42
C ALA A 124 6.73 8.34 8.81
N TYR A 125 5.41 8.53 8.93
CA TYR A 125 4.83 9.78 9.39
C TYR A 125 5.20 10.10 10.85
N VAL A 126 4.90 9.18 11.77
CA VAL A 126 5.08 9.36 13.22
C VAL A 126 6.56 9.55 13.58
N ASN A 127 7.46 8.81 12.93
CA ASN A 127 8.89 8.91 13.19
C ASN A 127 9.60 10.01 12.39
N GLY A 128 8.88 10.76 11.55
CA GLY A 128 9.45 11.82 10.71
C GLY A 128 10.44 11.29 9.66
N TRP A 129 10.29 10.05 9.20
CA TRP A 129 11.07 9.52 8.08
C TRP A 129 10.67 10.20 6.77
N GLY A 130 11.48 10.05 5.73
CA GLY A 130 11.20 10.68 4.44
C GLY A 130 10.31 9.82 3.55
N PHE A 131 9.41 10.44 2.79
CA PHE A 131 8.73 9.76 1.68
C PHE A 131 9.48 9.93 0.35
N PRO A 132 9.41 8.95 -0.58
CA PRO A 132 9.91 9.09 -1.96
C PRO A 132 9.20 10.25 -2.69
N ASN A 133 9.60 10.55 -3.93
CA ASN A 133 8.91 11.58 -4.70
C ASN A 133 7.46 11.20 -5.04
N ALA A 134 7.20 9.92 -5.29
CA ALA A 134 5.86 9.39 -5.34
C ALA A 134 5.82 7.91 -4.93
N ILE A 135 4.65 7.50 -4.47
CA ILE A 135 4.28 6.12 -4.17
C ILE A 135 3.09 5.79 -5.05
N TYR A 136 3.13 4.62 -5.71
CA TYR A 136 1.94 4.04 -6.32
C TYR A 136 1.48 2.86 -5.47
N ILE A 137 0.19 2.83 -5.20
CA ILE A 137 -0.49 1.94 -4.26
C ILE A 137 -1.85 1.56 -4.82
N ASP A 138 -2.36 0.40 -4.42
CA ASP A 138 -3.64 -0.11 -4.90
C ASP A 138 -4.83 0.46 -4.12
N GLY A 139 -5.99 0.54 -4.77
CA GLY A 139 -7.26 0.76 -4.07
C GLY A 139 -7.41 2.12 -3.39
N LEU A 140 -6.82 3.18 -3.96
CA LEU A 140 -7.07 4.56 -3.54
C LEU A 140 -8.55 4.93 -3.80
N ASP A 141 -9.25 5.32 -2.75
CA ASP A 141 -10.67 5.70 -2.78
C ASP A 141 -10.85 7.22 -2.91
N TRP A 142 -12.07 7.66 -3.16
CA TRP A 142 -12.42 9.06 -3.48
C TRP A 142 -12.06 10.07 -2.39
N ASP A 143 -11.99 9.67 -1.12
CA ASP A 143 -11.56 10.54 0.00
C ASP A 143 -10.04 10.55 0.19
N GLY A 144 -9.29 9.99 -0.76
CA GLY A 144 -7.83 9.85 -0.68
C GLY A 144 -7.37 8.81 0.35
N THR A 145 -8.26 7.89 0.73
CA THR A 145 -7.97 6.80 1.66
C THR A 145 -7.60 5.52 0.89
N ILE A 146 -6.85 4.63 1.53
CA ILE A 146 -6.70 3.24 1.05
C ILE A 146 -7.59 2.33 1.88
N ARG A 147 -8.34 1.43 1.24
CA ARG A 147 -9.22 0.49 1.94
C ARG A 147 -8.39 -0.61 2.61
N THR A 148 -8.56 -0.74 3.92
CA THR A 148 -7.96 -1.80 4.75
C THR A 148 -9.01 -2.82 5.19
N GLY A 149 -10.27 -2.39 5.23
CA GLY A 149 -11.43 -3.21 5.54
C GLY A 149 -11.72 -4.32 4.54
N THR A 150 -12.77 -5.07 4.81
CA THR A 150 -13.11 -6.31 4.09
C THR A 150 -14.14 -6.10 2.98
N GLN A 151 -14.78 -4.92 2.91
CA GLN A 151 -15.68 -4.57 1.82
C GLN A 151 -14.87 -4.07 0.61
N LEU A 152 -15.03 -4.76 -0.52
CA LEU A 152 -14.46 -4.38 -1.80
C LEU A 152 -15.06 -3.04 -2.29
N LEU A 153 -14.34 -2.26 -3.12
CA LEU A 153 -14.87 -0.97 -3.64
C LEU A 153 -16.11 -1.15 -4.53
N ASN A 154 -16.35 -2.35 -5.06
CA ASN A 154 -17.59 -2.67 -5.78
C ASN A 154 -18.79 -2.94 -4.85
N GLY A 155 -18.61 -2.84 -3.53
CA GLY A 155 -19.65 -3.05 -2.52
C GLY A 155 -19.78 -4.48 -2.00
N ARG A 156 -19.00 -5.44 -2.51
CA ARG A 156 -19.03 -6.83 -2.02
C ARG A 156 -18.45 -6.88 -0.61
N LYS A 157 -19.26 -7.33 0.35
CA LYS A 157 -18.89 -7.55 1.75
C LYS A 157 -18.33 -8.95 1.96
N ARG A 158 -17.40 -9.08 2.91
CA ARG A 158 -16.70 -10.32 3.26
C ARG A 158 -16.82 -10.65 4.75
N ASP A 159 -16.81 -9.61 5.58
CA ASP A 159 -17.08 -9.66 7.02
C ASP A 159 -18.26 -8.73 7.35
N THR A 160 -18.78 -8.78 8.57
CA THR A 160 -19.71 -7.79 9.13
C THR A 160 -18.97 -6.67 9.85
N ASP A 161 -17.88 -7.00 10.55
CA ASP A 161 -17.05 -6.05 11.29
C ASP A 161 -15.92 -5.51 10.39
N HIS A 162 -15.44 -4.30 10.64
CA HIS A 162 -14.37 -3.64 9.85
C HIS A 162 -14.58 -3.57 8.33
N ASN A 163 -15.84 -3.57 7.87
CA ASN A 163 -16.18 -3.57 6.45
C ASN A 163 -15.56 -2.40 5.67
N THR A 164 -15.73 -1.19 6.21
CA THR A 164 -15.40 0.06 5.53
C THR A 164 -14.14 0.73 6.05
N ASP A 165 -13.38 0.04 6.89
CA ASP A 165 -12.15 0.56 7.46
C ASP A 165 -11.17 0.97 6.35
N ALA A 166 -10.48 2.06 6.62
CA ALA A 166 -9.59 2.69 5.66
C ALA A 166 -8.51 3.49 6.41
N TYR A 167 -7.40 3.72 5.72
CA TYR A 167 -6.30 4.55 6.20
C TYR A 167 -6.20 5.85 5.40
N ALA A 168 -5.95 6.97 6.08
CA ALA A 168 -5.88 8.32 5.53
C ALA A 168 -4.64 8.60 4.64
N TYR A 169 -4.37 7.78 3.63
CA TYR A 169 -3.15 7.83 2.83
C TYR A 169 -2.80 9.23 2.28
N ALA A 170 -3.71 9.85 1.52
CA ALA A 170 -3.44 11.14 0.89
C ALA A 170 -3.22 12.23 1.95
N ASP A 171 -4.03 12.25 3.00
CA ASP A 171 -3.88 13.20 4.11
C ASP A 171 -2.56 12.98 4.86
N THR A 172 -2.10 11.75 5.06
CA THR A 172 -0.76 11.44 5.61
C THR A 172 0.36 11.99 4.72
N MET A 173 0.28 11.78 3.40
CA MET A 173 1.30 12.30 2.46
C MET A 173 1.33 13.83 2.46
N VAL A 174 0.16 14.48 2.45
CA VAL A 174 0.07 15.94 2.49
C VAL A 174 0.53 16.48 3.85
N ALA A 175 0.15 15.84 4.95
CA ALA A 175 0.56 16.21 6.30
C ALA A 175 2.08 16.18 6.44
N TRP A 176 2.74 15.13 5.92
CA TRP A 176 4.20 15.06 5.93
C TRP A 176 4.85 16.21 5.15
N ASN A 177 4.35 16.53 3.96
CA ASN A 177 4.87 17.65 3.17
C ASN A 177 4.66 19.00 3.88
N VAL A 178 3.52 19.18 4.57
CA VAL A 178 3.26 20.36 5.40
C VAL A 178 4.23 20.42 6.59
N GLN A 179 4.50 19.30 7.26
CA GLN A 179 5.48 19.26 8.35
C GLN A 179 6.87 19.68 7.86
N VAL A 180 7.33 19.15 6.72
CA VAL A 180 8.63 19.51 6.13
C VAL A 180 8.67 20.98 5.72
N ALA A 181 7.63 21.49 5.07
CA ALA A 181 7.60 22.86 4.58
C ALA A 181 7.45 23.90 5.70
N CYS A 182 6.67 23.60 6.74
CA CYS A 182 6.38 24.51 7.85
C CYS A 182 7.34 24.38 9.03
N GLY A 183 8.13 23.30 9.12
CA GLY A 183 9.00 23.04 10.27
C GLY A 183 8.24 23.11 11.59
N ASP A 184 8.77 23.85 12.56
CA ASP A 184 8.15 24.03 13.89
C ASP A 184 7.10 25.16 13.94
N SER A 185 6.77 25.79 12.80
CA SER A 185 5.79 26.87 12.79
C SER A 185 4.40 26.37 13.20
N THR A 186 3.81 27.03 14.19
CA THR A 186 2.46 26.76 14.72
C THR A 186 1.46 27.89 14.41
N GLY A 187 1.91 28.97 13.78
CA GLY A 187 1.09 30.16 13.49
C GLY A 187 0.59 30.23 12.06
N GLY A 188 -0.50 30.98 11.86
CA GLY A 188 -1.09 31.28 10.55
C GLY A 188 -1.42 30.02 9.74
N ALA A 189 -1.21 30.09 8.42
CA ALA A 189 -1.54 29.00 7.51
C ALA A 189 -0.86 27.66 7.86
N CYS A 190 0.36 27.69 8.43
CA CYS A 190 1.04 26.47 8.85
C CYS A 190 0.35 25.78 10.05
N GLY A 191 -0.10 26.56 11.03
CA GLY A 191 -0.89 26.04 12.15
C GLY A 191 -2.21 25.46 11.66
N ASP A 192 -2.94 26.23 10.86
CA ASP A 192 -4.26 25.85 10.34
C ASP A 192 -4.20 24.56 9.49
N LEU A 193 -3.20 24.44 8.60
CA LEU A 193 -3.02 23.26 7.76
C LEU A 193 -2.67 22.02 8.58
N LYS A 194 -1.74 22.13 9.54
CA LYS A 194 -1.38 21.01 10.43
C LYS A 194 -2.60 20.53 11.21
N THR A 195 -3.35 21.43 11.85
CA THR A 195 -4.57 21.08 12.59
C THR A 195 -5.63 20.44 11.69
N THR A 196 -5.84 20.99 10.49
CA THR A 196 -6.81 20.47 9.53
C THR A 196 -6.44 19.04 9.10
N LEU A 197 -5.18 18.81 8.74
CA LEU A 197 -4.71 17.51 8.26
C LEU A 197 -4.75 16.46 9.36
N GLU A 198 -4.36 16.78 10.60
CA GLU A 198 -4.48 15.84 11.71
C GLU A 198 -5.94 15.50 12.01
N THR A 199 -6.84 16.47 11.92
CA THR A 199 -8.29 16.24 12.08
C THR A 199 -8.82 15.30 10.99
N ARG A 200 -8.32 15.42 9.75
CA ARG A 200 -8.71 14.55 8.64
C ARG A 200 -8.13 13.14 8.80
N ARG A 201 -6.85 13.02 9.15
CA ARG A 201 -6.18 11.74 9.44
C ARG A 201 -6.88 10.97 10.57
N ALA A 202 -7.31 11.67 11.62
CA ALA A 202 -8.00 11.07 12.76
C ALA A 202 -9.34 10.39 12.41
N LYS A 203 -9.93 10.66 11.22
CA LYS A 203 -11.13 9.94 10.75
C LYS A 203 -10.84 8.53 10.24
N HIS A 204 -9.61 8.31 9.77
CA HIS A 204 -9.14 7.07 9.17
C HIS A 204 -7.73 6.74 9.71
N PRO A 205 -7.60 6.52 11.04
CA PRO A 205 -6.33 6.21 11.67
C PRO A 205 -5.84 4.83 11.23
N VAL A 206 -4.60 4.48 11.57
CA VAL A 206 -4.18 3.08 11.52
C VAL A 206 -5.10 2.25 12.40
N ALA A 207 -5.67 1.20 11.81
CA ALA A 207 -6.52 0.23 12.49
C ALA A 207 -6.08 -1.17 12.09
N ARG A 208 -5.79 -2.00 13.09
CA ARG A 208 -5.39 -3.40 12.93
C ARG A 208 -6.32 -4.28 13.77
N TRP A 209 -6.72 -5.41 13.21
CA TRP A 209 -7.60 -6.38 13.84
C TRP A 209 -7.29 -7.79 13.32
N ASP A 210 -7.74 -8.79 14.06
CA ASP A 210 -7.61 -10.18 13.63
C ASP A 210 -8.82 -10.58 12.81
N ASP A 211 -8.56 -11.03 11.59
CA ASP A 211 -9.53 -11.67 10.69
C ASP A 211 -8.76 -12.76 9.93
N HIS A 212 -8.62 -13.90 10.61
CA HIS A 212 -7.87 -15.06 10.10
C HIS A 212 -8.49 -15.61 8.81
N ALA A 213 -9.81 -15.47 8.64
CA ALA A 213 -10.51 -15.93 7.45
C ALA A 213 -10.05 -15.18 6.19
N TYR A 214 -9.73 -13.89 6.33
CA TYR A 214 -9.23 -13.06 5.22
C TYR A 214 -7.81 -12.54 5.45
N GLY A 215 -6.99 -13.31 6.19
CA GLY A 215 -5.56 -13.07 6.31
C GLY A 215 -5.16 -11.75 6.95
N ARG A 216 -5.98 -11.15 7.83
CA ARG A 216 -5.59 -9.96 8.59
C ARG A 216 -5.17 -10.34 10.00
N GLN A 217 -4.05 -9.79 10.42
CA GLN A 217 -3.44 -10.07 11.72
C GLN A 217 -3.08 -8.75 12.41
N ALA A 218 -3.50 -8.59 13.66
CA ALA A 218 -3.21 -7.39 14.44
C ALA A 218 -1.76 -7.37 14.95
N SER A 219 -1.17 -8.55 15.20
CA SER A 219 0.16 -8.72 15.79
C SER A 219 1.22 -9.28 14.83
N TRP A 220 0.90 -9.43 13.55
CA TRP A 220 1.82 -9.85 12.48
C TRP A 220 1.61 -8.95 11.26
N PRO A 221 2.64 -8.58 10.49
CA PRO A 221 4.05 -8.93 10.64
C PRO A 221 4.73 -8.22 11.82
#